data_AF-A0A6M0K811-F1
#
_entry.id   AF-A0A6M0K811-F1
#
_cell.length_a   1.000
_cell.length_b   1.000
_cell.length_c   1.000
_cell.angle_alpha   90.00
_cell.angle_beta   90.00
_cell.angle_gamma   90.00
#
_symmetry.space_group_name_H-M   'P 1'
#
loop_
_entity.id
_entity.type
_entity.pdbx_description
1 polymer ?
#
loop_
_entity_poly.entity_id
_entity_poly.type
_entity_poly.pdbx_seq_one_letter_code
_entity_poly.pdbx_strand_id
1 'polypeptide(L)'
;LTELRRRLSMAVHESLAQRIVVRHHLSGLTREELPEYLSHRLRLAGCELPLFEPAAVEALFQATQGMPRKVNRLAHYALTSAALEQARQVSAEHVQTAREEVAP
;
A
#
# COMPACT_ATOMS: atom_id res chain seq x y z
N LEU A 1 2.31 14.38 -12.20
CA LEU A 1 1.71 13.52 -13.25
C LEU A 1 2.54 12.25 -13.36
N THR A 2 1.94 11.05 -13.37
CA THR A 2 2.68 9.80 -13.57
C THR A 2 3.52 9.87 -14.85
N GLU A 3 4.77 9.42 -14.80
CA GLU A 3 5.74 9.50 -15.92
C GLU A 3 5.17 8.93 -17.23
N LEU A 4 4.38 7.86 -17.14
CA LEU A 4 3.67 7.28 -18.29
C LEU A 4 2.73 8.27 -18.96
N ARG A 5 1.95 9.03 -18.17
CA ARG A 5 0.99 10.00 -18.68
C ARG A 5 1.69 11.16 -19.38
N ARG A 6 2.85 11.58 -18.86
CA ARG A 6 3.73 12.58 -19.50
C ARG A 6 4.31 12.09 -20.82
N ARG A 7 4.77 10.84 -20.88
CA ARG A 7 5.25 10.23 -22.14
C ARG A 7 4.13 10.13 -23.16
N LEU A 8 2.96 9.61 -22.78
CA LEU A 8 1.82 9.48 -23.69
C LEU A 8 1.29 10.81 -24.23
N SER A 9 1.55 11.94 -23.57
CA SER A 9 1.20 13.28 -24.08
C SER A 9 2.22 13.88 -25.04
N MET A 10 3.37 13.23 -25.28
CA MET A 10 4.36 13.72 -26.25
C MET A 10 3.84 13.53 -27.68
N ALA A 11 4.13 14.48 -28.57
CA ALA A 11 3.68 14.47 -29.97
C ALA A 11 4.02 13.16 -30.71
N VAL A 12 5.17 12.55 -30.41
CA VAL A 12 5.59 11.26 -30.98
C VAL A 12 4.63 10.11 -30.69
N HIS A 13 3.79 10.24 -29.65
CA HIS A 13 2.83 9.23 -29.21
C HIS A 13 1.37 9.62 -29.51
N GLU A 14 1.13 10.67 -30.29
CA GLU A 14 -0.22 11.18 -30.55
C GLU A 14 -1.15 10.14 -31.22
N SER A 15 -0.62 9.37 -32.19
CA SER A 15 -1.35 8.29 -32.85
C SER A 15 -1.81 7.18 -31.89
N LEU A 16 -1.01 6.88 -30.87
CA LEU A 16 -1.37 5.94 -29.81
C LEU A 16 -2.34 6.58 -28.81
N ALA A 17 -2.10 7.83 -28.44
CA ALA A 17 -2.92 8.56 -27.49
C ALA A 17 -4.37 8.74 -27.96
N GLN A 18 -4.60 8.87 -29.26
CA GLN A 18 -5.93 8.93 -29.89
C GLN A 18 -6.69 7.60 -29.83
N ARG A 19 -5.99 6.45 -29.72
CA ARG A 19 -6.60 5.12 -29.63
C ARG A 19 -6.94 4.68 -28.21
N ILE A 20 -6.50 5.44 -27.20
CA ILE A 20 -6.82 5.18 -25.79
C ILE A 20 -8.13 5.89 -25.45
N VAL A 21 -9.24 5.16 -25.53
CA VAL A 21 -10.60 5.69 -25.34
C VAL A 21 -10.92 5.94 -23.86
N VAL A 22 -10.41 5.09 -22.96
CA VAL A 22 -10.68 5.19 -21.52
C VAL A 22 -9.39 5.51 -20.78
N ARG A 23 -9.43 6.57 -19.98
CA ARG A 23 -8.36 6.95 -19.05
C ARG A 23 -8.96 7.08 -17.66
N HIS A 24 -8.62 6.16 -16.78
CA HIS A 24 -9.03 6.24 -15.39
C HIS A 24 -7.81 6.28 -14.48
N HIS A 25 -7.88 7.10 -13.43
CA HIS A 25 -6.85 7.18 -12.42
C HIS A 25 -7.38 6.51 -11.17
N LEU A 26 -6.82 5.35 -10.83
CA LEU A 26 -7.11 4.67 -9.57
C LEU A 26 -6.43 5.45 -8.45
N SER A 27 -7.24 6.05 -7.58
CA SER A 27 -6.78 6.64 -6.32
C SER A 27 -6.33 5.56 -5.34
N GLY A 28 -5.67 6.01 -4.25
CA GLY A 28 -5.40 5.11 -3.13
C GLY A 28 -6.67 4.70 -2.43
N LEU A 29 -6.55 3.65 -1.61
CA LEU A 29 -7.56 3.25 -0.67
C LEU A 29 -7.86 4.41 0.29
N THR A 30 -9.10 4.57 0.71
CA THR A 30 -9.43 5.49 1.79
C THR A 30 -8.96 4.93 3.14
N ARG A 31 -9.06 5.76 4.18
CA ARG A 31 -8.73 5.34 5.55
C ARG A 31 -9.64 4.20 6.01
N GLU A 32 -10.90 4.27 5.62
CA GLU A 32 -11.95 3.31 5.96
C GLU A 32 -11.81 2.00 5.18
N GLU A 33 -11.30 2.06 3.95
CA GLU A 33 -11.06 0.88 3.10
C GLU A 33 -9.78 0.10 3.48
N LEU A 34 -8.80 0.77 4.10
CA LEU A 34 -7.51 0.15 4.40
C LEU A 34 -7.59 -1.08 5.33
N PRO A 35 -8.35 -1.06 6.46
CA PRO A 35 -8.53 -2.24 7.29
C PRO A 35 -9.13 -3.44 6.54
N GLU A 36 -10.14 -3.20 5.70
CA GLU A 36 -10.80 -4.24 4.92
C GLU A 36 -9.86 -4.82 3.87
N TYR A 37 -9.08 -3.96 3.22
CA TYR A 37 -8.05 -4.36 2.28
C TYR A 37 -6.98 -5.26 2.94
N LEU A 38 -6.47 -4.87 4.10
CA LEU A 38 -5.50 -5.69 4.86
C LEU A 38 -6.10 -7.03 5.25
N SER A 39 -7.34 -7.03 5.76
CA SER A 39 -8.05 -8.25 6.14
C SER A 39 -8.28 -9.18 4.95
N HIS A 40 -8.67 -8.64 3.80
CA HIS A 40 -8.80 -9.40 2.56
C HIS A 40 -7.46 -10.04 2.14
N ARG A 41 -6.36 -9.28 2.23
CA ARG A 41 -5.02 -9.77 1.92
C ARG A 41 -4.54 -10.87 2.87
N LEU A 42 -4.84 -10.75 4.15
CA LEU A 42 -4.55 -11.79 5.14
C LEU A 42 -5.37 -13.06 4.86
N ARG A 43 -6.66 -12.93 4.53
CA ARG A 43 -7.51 -14.07 4.15
C ARG A 43 -6.97 -14.83 2.95
N LEU A 44 -6.46 -14.13 1.93
CA LEU A 44 -5.81 -14.77 0.78
C LEU A 44 -4.54 -15.55 1.16
N ALA A 45 -3.88 -15.16 2.26
CA ALA A 45 -2.74 -15.88 2.83
C ALA A 45 -3.16 -16.98 3.83
N GLY A 46 -4.47 -17.25 3.99
CA GLY A 46 -4.99 -18.23 4.92
C GLY A 46 -5.07 -17.75 6.38
N CYS A 47 -5.00 -16.44 6.62
CA CYS A 47 -5.09 -15.85 7.95
C CYS A 47 -6.39 -15.06 8.13
N GLU A 48 -7.19 -15.45 9.11
CA GLU A 48 -8.42 -14.71 9.49
C GLU A 48 -8.24 -13.87 10.76
N LEU A 49 -7.07 -13.98 11.40
CA LEU A 49 -6.79 -13.25 12.64
C LEU A 49 -6.49 -11.78 12.33
N PRO A 50 -6.96 -10.85 13.18
CA PRO A 50 -6.57 -9.45 13.08
C PRO A 50 -5.11 -9.29 13.52
N LEU A 51 -4.19 -9.31 12.56
CA LEU A 51 -2.76 -9.16 12.81
C LEU A 51 -2.31 -7.70 12.96
N PHE A 52 -3.18 -6.72 12.73
CA PHE A 52 -2.83 -5.30 12.82
C PHE A 52 -3.68 -4.61 13.88
N GLU A 53 -3.02 -3.91 14.80
CA GLU A 53 -3.70 -3.03 15.74
C GLU A 53 -4.27 -1.80 15.03
N PRO A 54 -5.34 -1.18 15.54
CA PRO A 54 -5.90 0.05 14.96
C PRO A 54 -4.85 1.16 14.78
N ALA A 55 -3.93 1.30 15.74
CA ALA A 55 -2.83 2.27 15.67
C ALA A 55 -1.84 1.96 14.53
N ALA A 56 -1.59 0.68 14.25
CA ALA A 56 -0.72 0.26 13.15
C ALA A 56 -1.37 0.52 11.79
N VAL A 57 -2.68 0.26 11.66
CA VAL A 57 -3.43 0.56 10.44
C VAL A 57 -3.42 2.06 10.15
N GLU A 58 -3.58 2.88 11.18
CA GLU A 58 -3.48 4.34 11.07
C GLU A 58 -2.07 4.78 10.62
N ALA A 59 -1.02 4.24 11.25
CA ALA A 59 0.36 4.52 10.87
C ALA A 59 0.67 4.10 9.41
N LEU A 60 0.16 2.95 8.98
CA LEU A 60 0.25 2.48 7.59
C LEU A 60 -0.44 3.45 6.63
N PHE A 61 -1.65 3.93 6.98
CA PHE A 61 -2.36 4.89 6.14
C PHE A 61 -1.57 6.19 5.99
N GLN A 62 -1.08 6.77 7.09
CA GLN A 62 -0.30 8.01 7.07
C GLN A 62 0.95 7.89 6.21
N ALA A 63 1.69 6.79 6.34
CA ALA A 63 2.94 6.57 5.64
C ALA A 63 2.74 6.30 4.13
N THR A 64 1.59 5.77 3.72
CA THR A 64 1.38 5.24 2.36
C THR A 64 0.34 6.00 1.56
N GLN A 65 -0.50 6.79 2.23
CA GLN A 65 -1.67 7.47 1.67
C GLN A 65 -2.60 6.49 0.93
N GLY A 66 -2.75 5.29 1.49
CA GLY A 66 -3.61 4.23 0.95
C GLY A 66 -3.15 3.61 -0.37
N MET A 67 -1.95 3.95 -0.87
CA MET A 67 -1.44 3.38 -2.13
C MET A 67 -1.16 1.88 -1.97
N PRO A 68 -1.89 0.96 -2.64
CA PRO A 68 -1.80 -0.47 -2.34
C PRO A 68 -0.39 -1.04 -2.43
N ARG A 69 0.41 -0.62 -3.42
CA ARG A 69 1.81 -1.05 -3.56
C ARG A 69 2.67 -0.63 -2.37
N LYS A 70 2.49 0.60 -1.86
CA LYS A 70 3.23 1.12 -0.70
C LYS A 70 2.75 0.44 0.59
N VAL A 71 1.42 0.31 0.76
CA VAL A 71 0.79 -0.42 1.86
C VAL A 71 1.37 -1.83 1.97
N ASN A 72 1.37 -2.59 0.88
CA ASN A 72 1.84 -3.97 0.88
C ASN A 72 3.31 -4.08 1.28
N ARG A 73 4.14 -3.19 0.74
CA ARG A 73 5.57 -3.20 1.05
C ARG A 73 5.77 -2.91 2.53
N LEU A 74 5.19 -1.83 3.04
CA LEU A 74 5.36 -1.43 4.43
C LEU A 74 4.77 -2.45 5.40
N ALA A 75 3.58 -2.97 5.12
CA ALA A 75 2.93 -4.01 5.92
C ALA A 75 3.75 -5.31 5.97
N HIS A 76 4.42 -5.69 4.87
CA HIS A 76 5.30 -6.86 4.86
C HIS A 76 6.47 -6.69 5.84
N TYR A 77 7.18 -5.55 5.80
CA TYR A 77 8.27 -5.29 6.73
C TYR A 77 7.77 -5.16 8.18
N ALA A 78 6.59 -4.56 8.40
CA ALA A 78 5.99 -4.46 9.73
C ALA A 78 5.63 -5.83 10.30
N LEU A 79 5.09 -6.74 9.47
CA LEU A 79 4.85 -8.14 9.85
C LEU A 79 6.16 -8.87 10.16
N THR A 80 7.22 -8.66 9.37
CA THR A 80 8.54 -9.24 9.64
C THR A 80 9.12 -8.75 10.96
N SER A 81 9.03 -7.44 11.24
CA SER A 81 9.46 -6.85 12.51
C SER A 81 8.69 -7.42 13.69
N ALA A 82 7.35 -7.51 13.60
CA ALA A 82 6.53 -8.13 14.63
C ALA A 82 6.86 -9.62 14.85
N ALA A 83 7.17 -10.36 13.77
CA ALA A 83 7.57 -11.76 13.86
C ALA A 83 8.93 -11.94 14.57
N LEU A 84 9.89 -11.03 14.34
CA LEU A 84 11.19 -11.04 15.03
C LEU A 84 11.04 -10.80 16.53
N GLU A 85 10.08 -9.96 16.93
CA GLU A 85 9.75 -9.67 18.33
C GLU A 85 8.78 -10.69 18.95
N GLN A 86 8.38 -11.72 18.20
CA GLN A 86 7.36 -12.70 18.59
C GLN A 86 6.03 -12.07 19.03
N ALA A 87 5.73 -10.88 18.52
CA ALA A 87 4.48 -10.17 18.79
C ALA A 87 3.31 -10.85 18.09
N ARG A 88 2.16 -10.93 18.77
CA ARG A 88 0.92 -11.50 18.20
C ARG A 88 0.23 -10.57 17.20
N GLN A 89 0.47 -9.26 17.32
CA GLN A 89 -0.11 -8.23 16.46
C GLN A 89 0.98 -7.20 16.12
N VAL A 90 0.85 -6.63 14.92
CA VAL A 90 1.64 -5.50 14.45
C VAL A 90 1.10 -4.24 15.12
N SER A 91 1.93 -3.64 15.96
CA SER A 91 1.74 -2.33 16.58
C SER A 91 2.28 -1.19 15.69
N ALA A 92 2.01 0.06 16.08
CA ALA A 92 2.52 1.25 15.38
C ALA A 92 4.06 1.34 15.38
N GLU A 93 4.73 0.80 16.40
CA GLU A 93 6.20 0.78 16.50
C GLU A 93 6.82 -0.09 15.41
N HIS A 94 6.29 -1.29 15.19
CA HIS A 94 6.74 -2.15 14.09
C HIS A 94 6.56 -1.49 12.71
N VAL A 95 5.51 -0.69 12.53
CA VAL A 95 5.30 0.10 11.30
C VAL A 95 6.36 1.18 11.19
N GLN A 96 6.76 1.83 12.28
CA GLN A 96 7.81 2.84 12.29
C GLN A 96 9.18 2.22 11.96
N THR A 97 9.55 1.10 12.58
CA THR A 97 10.76 0.34 12.23
C THR A 97 10.75 -0.06 10.75
N ALA A 98 9.61 -0.54 10.26
CA ALA A 98 9.44 -0.88 8.84
C ALA A 98 9.59 0.32 7.90
N ARG A 99 9.27 1.54 8.34
CA ARG A 99 9.46 2.75 7.52
C ARG A 99 10.94 3.07 7.33
N GLU A 100 11.74 2.86 8.37
CA GLU A 100 13.19 3.07 8.35
C GLU A 100 13.86 2.08 7.38
N GLU A 101 13.41 0.82 7.36
CA GLU A 101 13.88 -0.22 6.42
C GLU A 101 13.44 0.02 4.96
N VAL A 102 12.26 0.61 4.76
CA VAL A 102 11.70 0.86 3.41
C VAL A 102 12.29 2.12 2.77
N ALA A 103 12.75 3.07 3.57
CA ALA A 103 13.43 4.28 3.12
C ALA A 103 14.90 3.94 2.77
N PRO A 104 15.29 3.96 1.49
CA PRO A 104 16.70 3.85 1.12
C PRO A 104 17.49 5.10 1.48
#